data_AF-A0A7J8MKE3-F1
#
_entry.id   AF-A0A7J8MKE3-F1
#
_cell.length_a   1.000
_cell.length_b   1.000
_cell.length_c   1.000
_cell.angle_alpha   90.00
_cell.angle_beta   90.00
_cell.angle_gamma   90.00
#
_symmetry.space_group_name_H-M   'P 1'
#
loop_
_entity.id
_entity.type
_entity.pdbx_description
1 polymer ?
#
loop_
_entity_poly.entity_id
_entity_poly.type
_entity_poly.pdbx_seq_one_letter_code
_entity_poly.pdbx_strand_id
1 'polypeptide(L)'
;MEDLNEDGVWVTSSDYKNANPDPLRNSAEEIVNEINTNNREDVHRFCNVYVDLDFQVSCLQISSVFGFFLLSHMHAANVSEAKMIWVDCLGFDLRIYSPQKGVFDVRIPFPREVTDEKGAKSSFNGMSQLAWEVEKNFHAPDFEKVKQLKKIVYSGGR
;
A
#
# COMPACT_ATOMS: atom_id res chain seq x y z
N MET A 1 -20.78 22.80 -6.51
CA MET A 1 -19.33 23.05 -6.63
C MET A 1 -18.74 22.38 -5.41
N GLU A 2 -18.33 21.12 -5.56
CA GLU A 2 -17.87 20.30 -4.44
C GLU A 2 -16.42 20.71 -4.16
N ASP A 3 -16.17 21.19 -2.94
CA ASP A 3 -14.82 21.40 -2.44
C ASP A 3 -14.11 20.06 -2.43
N LEU A 4 -13.22 19.87 -3.40
CA LEU A 4 -12.19 18.84 -3.37
C LEU A 4 -11.34 19.16 -2.15
N ASN A 5 -11.70 18.59 -1.01
CA ASN A 5 -10.98 18.67 0.26
C ASN A 5 -9.68 17.83 0.19
N GLU A 6 -8.95 17.94 -0.91
CA GLU A 6 -7.56 17.53 -1.03
C GLU A 6 -6.74 18.75 -0.65
N ASP A 7 -6.06 18.69 0.48
CA ASP A 7 -5.07 19.70 0.89
C ASP A 7 -3.93 19.72 -0.13
N GLY A 8 -4.14 20.43 -1.23
CA GLY A 8 -3.17 20.60 -2.29
C GLY A 8 -1.96 21.35 -1.76
N VAL A 9 -0.77 20.80 -1.98
CA VAL A 9 0.48 21.49 -1.65
C VAL A 9 0.80 22.46 -2.78
N TRP A 10 0.89 23.75 -2.47
CA TRP A 10 1.35 24.76 -3.43
C TRP A 10 2.85 24.60 -3.70
N VAL A 11 3.22 24.50 -4.97
CA VAL A 11 4.61 24.37 -5.42
C VAL A 11 5.04 25.67 -6.09
N THR A 12 6.29 26.10 -5.83
CA THR A 12 6.82 27.34 -6.43
C THR A 12 7.07 27.16 -7.93
N SER A 13 6.98 28.25 -8.70
CA SER A 13 7.21 28.19 -10.16
C SER A 13 8.63 27.74 -10.53
N SER A 14 9.62 28.03 -9.68
CA SER A 14 11.00 27.55 -9.85
C SER A 14 11.09 26.04 -9.67
N ASP A 15 10.47 25.50 -8.62
CA ASP A 15 10.51 24.06 -8.33
C ASP A 15 9.77 23.27 -9.40
N TYR A 16 8.59 23.77 -9.83
CA TYR A 16 7.82 23.15 -10.90
C TYR A 16 8.59 23.12 -12.23
N LYS A 17 9.30 24.19 -12.58
CA LYS A 17 10.09 24.27 -13.82
C LYS A 17 11.32 23.35 -13.81
N ASN A 18 11.91 23.15 -12.63
CA ASN A 18 13.10 22.31 -12.46
C ASN A 18 12.77 20.84 -12.17
N ALA A 19 11.50 20.52 -11.90
CA ALA A 19 11.06 19.15 -11.68
C ALA A 19 11.17 18.32 -12.97
N ASN A 20 11.62 17.08 -12.82
CA ASN A 20 11.67 16.13 -13.92
C ASN A 20 10.40 15.26 -13.88
N PRO A 21 9.75 15.00 -15.03
CA PRO A 21 8.66 14.03 -15.07
C PRO A 21 9.15 12.64 -14.65
N ASP A 22 8.23 11.86 -14.08
CA ASP A 22 8.54 10.48 -13.67
C ASP A 22 8.95 9.64 -14.89
N PRO A 23 10.06 8.88 -14.82
CA PRO A 23 10.56 8.10 -15.94
C PRO A 23 9.66 6.93 -16.33
N LEU A 24 8.81 6.43 -15.40
CA LEU A 24 7.86 5.35 -15.64
C LEU A 24 6.50 5.85 -16.11
N ARG A 25 6.26 7.17 -16.20
CA ARG A 25 4.95 7.76 -16.52
C ARG A 25 4.25 7.14 -17.73
N ASN A 26 4.99 6.78 -18.78
CA ASN A 26 4.40 6.22 -20.01
C ASN A 26 4.12 4.71 -19.93
N SER A 27 4.83 3.98 -19.06
CA SER A 27 4.65 2.53 -18.86
C SER A 27 3.82 2.20 -17.61
N ALA A 28 3.58 3.16 -16.72
CA ALA A 28 2.95 2.93 -15.42
C ALA A 28 1.58 2.26 -15.55
N GLU A 29 0.73 2.72 -16.47
CA GLU A 29 -0.59 2.15 -16.70
C GLU A 29 -0.52 0.69 -17.18
N GLU A 30 0.41 0.38 -18.09
CA GLU A 30 0.61 -0.98 -18.59
C GLU A 30 1.09 -1.93 -17.48
N ILE A 31 2.08 -1.49 -16.68
CA ILE A 31 2.60 -2.24 -15.54
C ILE A 31 1.49 -2.53 -14.52
N VAL A 32 0.69 -1.51 -14.18
CA VAL A 32 -0.42 -1.64 -13.22
C VAL A 32 -1.46 -2.63 -13.73
N ASN A 33 -1.83 -2.55 -15.01
CA ASN A 33 -2.79 -3.46 -15.62
C ASN A 33 -2.26 -4.90 -15.68
N GLU A 34 -0.99 -5.08 -16.03
CA GLU A 34 -0.32 -6.38 -16.06
C GLU A 34 -0.30 -7.02 -14.67
N ILE A 35 0.15 -6.29 -13.64
CA ILE A 35 0.24 -6.77 -12.26
C ILE A 35 -1.15 -7.09 -11.70
N ASN A 36 -2.12 -6.21 -11.91
CA ASN A 36 -3.49 -6.45 -11.48
C ASN A 36 -4.15 -7.63 -12.20
N THR A 37 -3.68 -8.04 -13.38
CA THR A 37 -4.25 -9.17 -14.11
C THR A 37 -3.56 -10.48 -13.76
N ASN A 38 -2.23 -10.47 -13.71
CA ASN A 38 -1.41 -11.69 -13.64
C ASN A 38 -0.86 -11.97 -12.22
N ASN A 39 -0.67 -10.94 -11.39
CA ASN A 39 0.06 -11.02 -10.12
C ASN A 39 -0.78 -10.61 -8.91
N ARG A 40 -2.10 -10.84 -8.96
CA ARG A 40 -3.03 -10.47 -7.87
C ARG A 40 -2.68 -11.11 -6.53
N GLU A 41 -2.16 -12.34 -6.55
CA GLU A 41 -1.73 -13.04 -5.34
C GLU A 41 -0.54 -12.36 -4.66
N ASP A 42 0.42 -11.85 -5.45
CA ASP A 42 1.58 -11.12 -4.93
C ASP A 42 1.16 -9.79 -4.29
N VAL A 43 0.22 -9.08 -4.93
CA VAL A 43 -0.36 -7.84 -4.38
C VAL A 43 -1.04 -8.11 -3.03
N HIS A 44 -1.78 -9.22 -2.90
CA HIS A 44 -2.36 -9.62 -1.62
C HIS A 44 -1.30 -9.95 -0.57
N ARG A 45 -0.25 -10.69 -0.96
CA ARG A 45 0.87 -11.03 -0.09
C ARG A 45 1.59 -9.78 0.43
N PHE A 46 1.77 -8.77 -0.41
CA PHE A 46 2.38 -7.50 -0.02
C PHE A 46 1.60 -6.79 1.08
N CYS A 47 0.26 -6.89 1.07
CA CYS A 47 -0.57 -6.32 2.12
C CYS A 47 -0.32 -6.99 3.49
N ASN A 48 0.05 -8.26 3.52
CA ASN A 48 0.31 -8.99 4.77
C ASN A 48 1.77 -8.82 5.26
N VAL A 49 2.70 -8.77 4.30
CA VAL A 49 4.14 -8.76 4.57
C VAL A 49 4.67 -7.34 4.79
N TYR A 50 4.41 -6.42 3.85
CA TYR A 50 5.00 -5.08 3.86
C TYR A 50 4.14 -4.05 4.58
N VAL A 51 2.86 -4.32 4.82
CA VAL A 51 1.94 -3.36 5.45
C VAL A 51 1.56 -3.85 6.85
N ASP A 52 1.61 -2.94 7.82
CA ASP A 52 1.15 -3.20 9.17
C ASP A 52 -0.35 -2.89 9.31
N LEU A 53 -1.18 -3.88 8.95
CA LEU A 53 -2.65 -3.76 8.98
C LEU A 53 -3.23 -3.81 10.41
N ASP A 54 -2.42 -4.18 11.41
CA ASP A 54 -2.81 -4.26 12.81
C ASP A 54 -2.88 -2.88 13.49
N PHE A 55 -2.23 -1.87 12.91
CA PHE A 55 -2.18 -0.51 13.47
C PHE A 55 -3.57 0.15 13.65
N GLN A 56 -4.58 -0.25 12.86
CA GLN A 56 -5.95 0.29 12.99
C GLN A 56 -6.89 -0.49 13.94
N VAL A 57 -6.42 -1.51 14.66
CA VAL A 57 -7.24 -2.23 15.65
C VAL A 57 -7.16 -1.57 17.05
N SER A 58 -6.29 -0.57 17.24
CA SER A 58 -6.03 0.03 18.56
C SER A 58 -7.03 1.12 19.01
N CYS A 59 -8.14 1.33 18.31
CA CYS A 59 -9.13 2.34 18.70
C CYS A 59 -10.53 1.75 18.99
N LEU A 60 -10.61 0.76 19.87
CA LEU A 60 -11.77 0.62 20.75
C LEU A 60 -11.23 0.48 22.18
N GLN A 61 -11.56 1.47 23.01
CA GLN A 61 -11.19 1.55 24.40
C GLN A 61 -11.48 0.23 25.13
N ILE A 62 -10.45 -0.44 25.65
CA ILE A 62 -10.64 -1.38 26.76
C ILE A 62 -10.21 -0.64 28.03
N SER A 63 -11.01 0.36 28.41
CA SER A 63 -11.03 0.87 29.78
C SER A 63 -11.87 -0.06 30.65
N SER A 64 -11.44 -1.30 30.83
CA SER A 64 -11.96 -2.13 31.93
C SER A 64 -11.00 -3.27 32.21
N VAL A 65 -10.62 -3.39 33.47
CA VAL A 65 -9.56 -4.25 34.02
C VAL A 65 -9.96 -5.74 34.04
N PHE A 66 -10.87 -6.16 33.16
CA PHE A 66 -11.53 -7.48 33.19
C PHE A 66 -11.49 -8.24 31.86
N GLY A 67 -10.50 -7.96 31.00
CA GLY A 67 -10.41 -8.54 29.64
C GLY A 67 -9.13 -9.30 29.31
N PHE A 68 -8.35 -9.77 30.29
CA PHE A 68 -7.02 -10.34 30.03
C PHE A 68 -7.01 -11.77 29.44
N PHE A 69 -8.17 -12.38 29.17
CA PHE A 69 -8.25 -13.80 28.79
C PHE A 69 -8.99 -14.11 27.47
N LEU A 70 -9.44 -13.09 26.72
CA LEU A 70 -10.15 -13.26 25.44
C LEU A 70 -9.56 -12.45 24.28
N LEU A 71 -8.32 -11.94 24.42
CA LEU A 71 -7.66 -11.13 23.40
C LEU A 71 -6.55 -11.89 22.65
N SER A 72 -6.69 -13.21 22.46
CA SER A 72 -5.76 -14.02 21.67
C SER A 72 -6.38 -14.54 20.36
N HIS A 73 -7.59 -14.11 19.99
CA HIS A 73 -8.29 -14.62 18.80
C HIS A 73 -9.09 -13.59 17.97
N MET A 74 -8.94 -12.29 18.20
CA MET A 74 -9.68 -11.28 17.43
C MET A 74 -8.85 -10.62 16.33
N HIS A 75 -9.06 -11.15 15.13
CA HIS A 75 -9.04 -10.49 13.82
C HIS A 75 -7.71 -9.89 13.34
N ALA A 76 -6.88 -10.76 12.73
CA ALA A 76 -6.11 -10.34 11.57
C ALA A 76 -7.08 -9.61 10.62
N ALA A 77 -6.78 -8.35 10.32
CA ALA A 77 -7.59 -7.55 9.40
C ALA A 77 -7.67 -8.27 8.04
N ASN A 78 -8.78 -8.95 7.77
CA ASN A 78 -8.92 -9.74 6.55
C ASN A 78 -9.09 -8.78 5.37
N VAL A 79 -8.05 -8.66 4.54
CA VAL A 79 -8.07 -7.91 3.29
C VAL A 79 -8.91 -8.69 2.29
N SER A 80 -10.06 -8.13 1.89
CA SER A 80 -10.95 -8.80 0.93
C SER A 80 -10.43 -8.71 -0.49
N GLU A 81 -9.88 -7.56 -0.87
CA GLU A 81 -9.34 -7.33 -2.20
C GLU A 81 -8.24 -6.28 -2.13
N ALA A 82 -7.21 -6.43 -2.95
CA ALA A 82 -6.15 -5.44 -3.11
C ALA A 82 -5.89 -5.21 -4.60
N LYS A 83 -5.66 -3.95 -4.99
CA LYS A 83 -5.34 -3.55 -6.37
C LYS A 83 -4.22 -2.54 -6.37
N MET A 84 -3.31 -2.64 -7.33
CA MET A 84 -2.36 -1.58 -7.60
C MET A 84 -3.07 -0.42 -8.31
N ILE A 85 -2.81 0.80 -7.86
CA ILE A 85 -3.39 2.05 -8.40
C ILE A 85 -2.41 2.70 -9.36
N TRP A 86 -1.16 2.84 -8.92
CA TRP A 86 -0.12 3.55 -9.65
C TRP A 86 1.27 3.01 -9.29
N VAL A 87 2.23 3.26 -10.16
CA VAL A 87 3.65 2.94 -9.98
C VAL A 87 4.50 4.10 -10.49
N ASP A 88 5.59 4.39 -9.81
CA ASP A 88 6.55 5.44 -10.16
C ASP A 88 7.99 4.98 -9.84
N CYS A 89 8.99 5.85 -10.04
CA CYS A 89 10.39 5.49 -9.82
C CYS A 89 10.75 5.08 -8.38
N LEU A 90 9.95 5.45 -7.39
CA LEU A 90 10.21 5.21 -5.97
C LEU A 90 9.41 4.07 -5.38
N GLY A 91 8.34 3.60 -6.03
CA GLY A 91 7.49 2.56 -5.49
C GLY A 91 6.14 2.47 -6.19
N PHE A 92 5.16 1.90 -5.48
CA PHE A 92 3.81 1.72 -5.99
C PHE A 92 2.76 1.94 -4.91
N ASP A 93 1.59 2.38 -5.35
CA ASP A 93 0.41 2.59 -4.51
C ASP A 93 -0.55 1.43 -4.65
N LEU A 94 -0.96 0.86 -3.53
CA LEU A 94 -1.97 -0.18 -3.45
C LEU A 94 -3.24 0.36 -2.79
N ARG A 95 -4.39 -0.01 -3.37
CA ARG A 95 -5.71 0.14 -2.77
C ARG A 95 -6.11 -1.16 -2.12
N ILE A 96 -6.35 -1.10 -0.81
CA ILE A 96 -6.78 -2.21 0.03
C ILE A 96 -8.26 -2.03 0.37
N TYR A 97 -9.07 -3.03 0.08
CA TYR A 97 -10.47 -3.09 0.45
C TYR A 97 -10.63 -3.98 1.68
N SER A 98 -11.26 -3.44 2.72
CA SER A 98 -11.65 -4.17 3.92
C SER A 98 -13.15 -4.01 4.16
N PRO A 99 -13.95 -5.08 4.26
CA PRO A 99 -15.38 -4.99 4.50
C PRO A 99 -15.73 -4.30 5.83
N GLN A 100 -14.84 -4.42 6.82
CA GLN A 100 -15.07 -3.89 8.16
C GLN A 100 -14.55 -2.46 8.35
N LYS A 101 -13.41 -2.12 7.71
CA LYS A 101 -12.70 -0.86 7.97
C LYS A 101 -12.85 0.18 6.84
N GLY A 102 -13.25 -0.25 5.63
CA GLY A 102 -13.37 0.58 4.44
C GLY A 102 -12.22 0.41 3.46
N VAL A 103 -11.97 1.43 2.64
CA VAL A 103 -10.93 1.44 1.60
C VAL A 103 -9.72 2.24 2.08
N PHE A 104 -8.52 1.72 1.85
CA PHE A 104 -7.26 2.34 2.24
C PHE A 104 -6.31 2.37 1.05
N ASP A 105 -5.58 3.48 0.91
CA ASP A 105 -4.45 3.57 0.01
C ASP A 105 -3.16 3.48 0.84
N VAL A 106 -2.23 2.63 0.39
CA VAL A 106 -0.93 2.42 1.00
C VAL A 106 0.16 2.54 -0.04
N ARG A 107 1.24 3.20 0.34
CA ARG A 107 2.42 3.38 -0.50
C ARG A 107 3.51 2.40 -0.08
N ILE A 108 3.96 1.55 -1.00
CA ILE A 108 5.07 0.63 -0.77
C ILE A 108 6.28 1.11 -1.57
N PRO A 109 7.38 1.52 -0.92
CA PRO A 109 8.58 1.96 -1.63
C PRO A 109 9.34 0.77 -2.23
N PHE A 110 9.95 0.99 -3.39
CA PHE A 110 10.96 0.07 -3.91
C PHE A 110 12.22 0.12 -3.04
N PRO A 111 12.97 -1.00 -2.94
CA PRO A 111 14.25 -1.01 -2.23
C PRO A 111 15.28 -0.04 -2.81
N ARG A 112 15.15 0.28 -4.11
CA ARG A 112 15.99 1.23 -4.85
C ARG A 112 15.16 1.95 -5.89
N GLU A 113 15.55 3.18 -6.20
CA GLU A 113 14.94 3.95 -7.28
C GLU A 113 15.11 3.23 -8.62
N VAL A 114 14.05 3.27 -9.42
CA VAL A 114 13.93 2.60 -10.71
C VAL A 114 13.83 3.64 -11.81
N THR A 115 14.66 3.51 -12.84
CA THR A 115 14.67 4.41 -14.00
C THR A 115 13.94 3.85 -15.22
N ASP A 116 13.71 2.54 -15.29
CA ASP A 116 13.22 1.87 -16.49
C ASP A 116 12.12 0.85 -16.14
N GLU A 117 11.20 0.60 -17.07
CA GLU A 117 10.12 -0.39 -16.92
C GLU A 117 10.67 -1.78 -16.52
N LYS A 118 11.77 -2.21 -17.15
CA LYS A 118 12.42 -3.49 -16.83
C LYS A 118 12.93 -3.51 -15.38
N GLY A 119 13.44 -2.38 -14.89
CA GLY A 119 13.85 -2.22 -13.50
C GLY A 119 12.65 -2.30 -12.56
N ALA A 120 11.49 -1.74 -12.94
CA ALA A 120 10.28 -1.76 -12.14
C ALA A 120 9.76 -3.20 -12.00
N LYS A 121 9.67 -3.92 -13.11
CA LYS A 121 9.28 -5.33 -13.17
C LYS A 121 10.25 -6.22 -12.40
N SER A 122 11.56 -5.99 -12.54
CA SER A 122 12.59 -6.74 -11.79
C SER A 122 12.51 -6.47 -10.28
N SER A 123 12.36 -5.22 -9.86
CA SER A 123 12.18 -4.84 -8.45
C SER A 123 10.92 -5.47 -7.88
N PHE A 124 9.79 -5.40 -8.60
CA PHE A 124 8.54 -6.04 -8.22
C PHE A 124 8.71 -7.55 -8.02
N ASN A 125 9.31 -8.25 -8.98
CA ASN A 125 9.56 -9.69 -8.89
C ASN A 125 10.44 -10.06 -7.70
N GLY A 126 11.51 -9.28 -7.45
CA GLY A 126 12.37 -9.48 -6.28
C GLY A 126 11.61 -9.29 -4.96
N MET A 127 10.72 -8.28 -4.90
CA MET A 127 9.85 -8.06 -3.74
C MET A 127 8.84 -9.20 -3.55
N SER A 128 8.27 -9.75 -4.64
CA SER A 128 7.38 -10.92 -4.61
C SER A 128 8.09 -12.15 -4.05
N GLN A 129 9.32 -12.40 -4.48
CA GLN A 129 10.13 -13.49 -3.96
C GLN A 129 10.42 -13.30 -2.46
N LEU A 130 10.89 -12.12 -2.06
CA LEU A 130 11.18 -11.83 -0.64
C LEU A 130 9.93 -12.00 0.22
N ALA A 131 8.77 -11.53 -0.26
CA ALA A 131 7.52 -11.67 0.46
C ALA A 131 7.10 -13.14 0.62
N TRP A 132 7.31 -13.96 -0.41
CA TRP A 132 7.06 -15.39 -0.34
C TRP A 132 7.99 -16.10 0.65
N GLU A 133 9.26 -15.74 0.70
CA GLU A 133 10.24 -16.31 1.65
C GLU A 133 9.88 -15.97 3.10
N VAL A 134 9.44 -14.74 3.37
CA VAL A 134 8.98 -14.29 4.69
C VAL A 134 7.68 -14.99 5.08
N GLU A 135 6.71 -15.13 4.16
CA GLU A 135 5.44 -15.82 4.43
C GLU A 135 5.66 -17.30 4.79
N LYS A 136 6.63 -17.96 4.15
CA LYS A 136 7.02 -19.34 4.46
C LYS A 136 7.95 -19.48 5.67
N ASN A 137 8.25 -18.37 6.35
CA ASN A 137 9.09 -18.30 7.54
C ASN A 137 10.53 -18.80 7.30
N PHE A 138 11.05 -18.67 6.07
CA PHE A 138 12.44 -19.00 5.73
C PHE A 138 13.41 -17.90 6.19
N HIS A 139 12.96 -16.64 6.16
CA HIS A 139 13.70 -15.47 6.63
C HIS A 139 12.81 -14.65 7.57
N ALA A 140 13.38 -14.17 8.68
CA ALA A 140 12.72 -13.16 9.50
C ALA A 140 12.66 -11.84 8.70
N PRO A 141 11.54 -11.09 8.75
CA PRO A 141 11.48 -9.79 8.08
C PRO A 141 12.44 -8.82 8.76
N ASP A 142 13.54 -8.48 8.07
CA ASP A 142 14.53 -7.49 8.52
C ASP A 142 14.22 -6.07 7.99
N PHE A 143 12.94 -5.80 7.69
CA PHE A 143 12.49 -4.51 7.16
C PHE A 143 11.31 -3.97 7.96
N GLU A 144 11.23 -2.64 8.07
CA GLU A 144 10.11 -1.99 8.74
C GLU A 144 8.86 -2.03 7.84
N LYS A 145 7.74 -2.53 8.38
CA LYS A 145 6.45 -2.51 7.70
C LYS A 145 5.91 -1.09 7.58
N VAL A 146 5.26 -0.79 6.46
CA VAL A 146 4.57 0.47 6.22
C VAL A 146 3.36 0.57 7.14
N LYS A 147 3.37 1.57 8.03
CA LYS A 147 2.29 1.86 8.98
C LYS A 147 1.34 2.96 8.49
N GLN A 148 1.75 3.70 7.46
CA GLN A 148 0.98 4.81 6.90
C GLN A 148 -0.09 4.29 5.94
N LEU A 149 -1.34 4.28 6.41
CA LEU A 149 -2.53 3.93 5.64
C LEU A 149 -3.39 5.17 5.47
N LYS A 150 -3.58 5.65 4.24
CA LYS A 150 -4.50 6.75 3.92
C LYS A 150 -5.89 6.17 3.76
N LYS A 151 -6.79 6.42 4.72
CA LYS A 151 -8.19 5.99 4.58
C LYS A 151 -8.88 6.82 3.50
N ILE A 152 -9.48 6.15 2.53
CA ILE A 152 -10.35 6.80 1.56
C ILE A 152 -11.77 6.79 2.10
N VAL A 153 -12.31 7.99 2.28
CA VAL A 153 -13.73 8.19 2.51
C VAL A 153 -14.33 8.59 1.17
N TYR A 154 -15.08 7.68 0.54
CA TYR A 154 -16.00 8.09 -0.51
C TYR A 154 -17.09 8.92 0.17
N SER A 155 -17.02 10.25 0.08
CA SER A 155 -18.18 11.09 0.39
C SER A 155 -19.21 10.88 -0.72
N GLY A 156 -19.95 9.78 -0.64
CA GLY A 156 -21.10 9.54 -1.49
C GLY A 156 -22.17 10.58 -1.18
N GLY A 157 -22.31 11.57 -2.06
CA GLY A 157 -23.50 12.42 -2.11
C GLY A 157 -24.74 11.55 -2.33
N ARG A 158 -25.76 11.79 -1.50
CA ARG A 158 -27.15 11.40 -1.80
C ARG A 158 -27.75 12.39 -2.78
#